data_AF-A0A7S3TH46-F1
#
_entry.id   AF-A0A7S3TH46-F1
#
_cell.length_a   1.000
_cell.length_b   1.000
_cell.length_c   1.000
_cell.angle_alpha   90.00
_cell.angle_beta   90.00
_cell.angle_gamma   90.00
#
_symmetry.space_group_name_H-M   'P 1'
#
loop_
_entity.id
_entity.type
_entity.pdbx_description
1 polymer ?
#
loop_
_entity_poly.entity_id
_entity_poly.type
_entity_poly.pdbx_seq_one_letter_code
_entity_poly.pdbx_strand_id
1 'polypeptide(L)'
;FVADQCSHKIRRVEVAGGGGDGRCDEVTTIAGSGEAGDADGVGDAAVFYFPVDVAISPDGNALFVADFERRWRAAAPRVVPMVWVARRSSTTQTTSPSARTGVGGAAEFANPTGIVISPDGSALFVADMGGHKILQVEAATGTVTTLAGSGTPGSSDGVGGAAQFKHPYGVTISPDGTALFVADHGNHKIRRVEVATGAVTTLAGSGDGLRQPQEKAALMAWATRRSSTT
;
A
#
# COMPACT_ATOMS: atom_id res chain seq x y z
N PHE A 1 5.16 -11.76 -3.02
CA PHE A 1 6.35 -10.93 -2.71
C PHE A 1 6.21 -10.45 -1.28
N VAL A 2 7.33 -10.19 -0.59
CA VAL A 2 7.36 -9.80 0.82
C VAL A 2 8.29 -8.61 0.97
N ALA A 3 7.80 -7.51 1.54
CA ALA A 3 8.64 -6.45 2.08
C ALA A 3 9.17 -6.89 3.45
N ASP A 4 10.45 -7.21 3.54
CA ASP A 4 11.11 -7.58 4.80
C ASP A 4 11.73 -6.34 5.42
N GLN A 5 10.89 -5.65 6.20
CA GLN A 5 11.14 -4.34 6.77
C GLN A 5 12.45 -4.25 7.56
N CYS A 6 12.73 -5.22 8.43
CA CYS A 6 13.91 -5.17 9.31
C CYS A 6 15.20 -5.53 8.57
N SER A 7 15.10 -6.24 7.45
CA SER A 7 16.26 -6.62 6.64
C SER A 7 16.55 -5.64 5.50
N HIS A 8 15.71 -4.61 5.29
CA HIS A 8 15.83 -3.66 4.17
C HIS A 8 15.76 -4.34 2.79
N LYS A 9 14.99 -5.44 2.67
CA LYS A 9 14.94 -6.27 1.45
C LYS A 9 13.53 -6.54 0.99
N ILE A 10 13.38 -6.72 -0.32
CA ILE A 10 12.21 -7.30 -0.94
C ILE A 10 12.51 -8.74 -1.33
N ARG A 11 11.61 -9.65 -0.94
CA ARG A 11 11.74 -11.08 -1.19
C ARG A 11 10.66 -11.57 -2.15
N ARG A 12 11.04 -12.50 -3.01
CA ARG A 12 10.13 -13.33 -3.80
C ARG A 12 10.04 -14.69 -3.16
N VAL A 13 8.83 -15.19 -3.01
CA VAL A 13 8.56 -16.56 -2.58
C VAL A 13 8.07 -17.29 -3.81
N GLU A 14 8.83 -18.27 -4.28
CA GLU A 14 8.39 -19.19 -5.32
C GLU A 14 7.74 -20.38 -4.63
N VAL A 15 6.43 -20.51 -4.80
CA VAL A 15 5.70 -21.67 -4.28
C VAL A 15 6.00 -22.84 -5.19
N ALA A 16 6.60 -23.91 -4.64
CA ALA A 16 6.77 -25.14 -5.39
C ALA A 16 5.37 -25.67 -5.73
N GLY A 17 5.03 -25.77 -7.01
CA GLY A 17 3.75 -26.33 -7.44
C GLY A 17 3.54 -27.67 -6.75
N GLY A 18 2.38 -27.88 -6.12
CA GLY A 18 2.10 -28.96 -5.16
C GLY A 18 2.15 -30.41 -5.69
N GLY A 19 3.04 -30.71 -6.63
CA GLY A 19 3.31 -32.04 -7.16
C GLY A 19 4.53 -32.67 -6.51
N GLY A 20 4.44 -33.04 -5.22
CA GLY A 20 5.18 -34.14 -4.59
C GLY A 20 6.70 -34.27 -4.77
N ASP A 21 7.41 -33.29 -5.35
CA ASP A 21 8.83 -33.37 -5.71
C ASP A 21 9.77 -32.99 -4.55
N GLY A 22 9.21 -32.66 -3.38
CA GLY A 22 9.98 -32.33 -2.18
C GLY A 22 10.75 -31.02 -2.29
N ARG A 23 10.47 -30.16 -3.29
CA ARG A 23 10.99 -28.80 -3.30
C ARG A 23 10.33 -27.98 -2.20
N CYS A 24 11.14 -27.45 -1.28
CA CYS A 24 10.72 -26.39 -0.39
C CYS A 24 10.48 -25.11 -1.19
N ASP A 25 9.55 -24.27 -0.74
CA ASP A 25 9.38 -22.93 -1.28
C ASP A 25 10.70 -22.16 -1.23
N GLU A 26 11.13 -21.62 -2.37
CA GLU A 26 12.39 -20.87 -2.45
C GLU A 26 12.12 -19.39 -2.16
N VAL A 27 12.87 -18.83 -1.21
CA VAL A 27 12.80 -17.41 -0.88
C VAL A 27 14.06 -16.72 -1.40
N THR A 28 13.92 -15.85 -2.39
CA THR A 28 15.04 -15.11 -3.00
C THR A 28 14.92 -13.62 -2.73
N THR A 29 16.05 -12.96 -2.44
CA THR A 29 16.12 -11.49 -2.41
C THR A 29 16.11 -10.99 -3.84
N ILE A 30 15.19 -10.06 -4.14
CA ILE A 30 15.06 -9.47 -5.49
C ILE A 30 15.44 -8.00 -5.53
N ALA A 31 15.46 -7.33 -4.38
CA ALA A 31 15.89 -5.95 -4.23
C ALA A 31 16.32 -5.69 -2.77
N GLY A 32 17.28 -4.79 -2.55
CA GLY A 32 17.74 -4.39 -1.22
C GLY A 32 19.12 -4.92 -0.88
N SER A 33 20.06 -4.02 -0.60
CA SER A 33 21.43 -4.35 -0.16
C SER A 33 21.46 -5.01 1.23
N GLY A 34 20.45 -4.73 2.06
CA GLY A 34 20.47 -5.05 3.49
C GLY A 34 20.93 -3.90 4.38
N GLU A 35 21.34 -2.78 3.78
CA GLU A 35 21.62 -1.52 4.47
C GLU A 35 20.42 -0.58 4.36
N ALA A 36 20.31 0.38 5.29
CA ALA A 36 19.26 1.40 5.25
C ALA A 36 19.69 2.58 4.36
N GLY A 37 18.82 3.05 3.47
CA GLY A 37 19.12 4.13 2.53
C GLY A 37 18.08 4.25 1.42
N ASP A 38 18.32 5.17 0.47
CA ASP A 38 17.42 5.57 -0.61
C ASP A 38 18.07 5.49 -2.01
N ALA A 39 19.17 4.75 -2.14
CA ALA A 39 19.88 4.65 -3.40
C ALA A 39 19.07 3.84 -4.42
N ASP A 40 18.79 4.48 -5.56
CA ASP A 40 18.18 3.83 -6.73
C ASP A 40 19.16 2.80 -7.31
N GLY A 41 18.66 1.61 -7.64
CA GLY A 41 19.48 0.53 -8.19
C GLY A 41 18.65 -0.67 -8.63
N VAL A 42 19.32 -1.69 -9.20
CA VAL A 42 18.70 -2.97 -9.54
C VAL A 42 19.20 -4.03 -8.57
N GLY A 43 18.30 -4.86 -8.04
CA GLY A 43 18.71 -5.93 -7.14
C GLY A 43 19.27 -5.40 -5.81
N ASP A 44 20.44 -5.93 -5.43
CA ASP A 44 21.16 -5.56 -4.21
C ASP A 44 21.80 -4.17 -4.26
N ALA A 45 21.85 -3.52 -5.43
CA ALA A 45 22.25 -2.12 -5.55
C ALA A 45 21.13 -1.14 -5.12
N ALA A 46 19.87 -1.59 -5.10
CA ALA A 46 18.77 -0.80 -4.52
C ALA A 46 18.86 -0.84 -3.00
N VAL A 47 18.60 0.28 -2.33
CA VAL A 47 18.64 0.39 -0.87
C VAL A 47 17.29 0.93 -0.38
N PHE A 48 16.80 0.40 0.74
CA PHE A 48 15.51 0.79 1.34
C PHE A 48 15.67 1.15 2.81
N TYR A 49 14.89 2.09 3.32
CA TYR A 49 14.89 2.43 4.74
C TYR A 49 14.09 1.45 5.58
N PHE A 50 12.81 1.26 5.30
CA PHE A 50 11.95 0.29 5.95
C PHE A 50 10.82 -0.06 4.98
N PRO A 51 11.04 -0.99 4.03
CA PRO A 51 9.99 -1.37 3.10
C PRO A 51 8.84 -2.01 3.89
N VAL A 52 7.61 -1.51 3.73
CA VAL A 52 6.44 -1.95 4.50
C VAL A 52 5.49 -2.77 3.66
N ASP A 53 5.24 -2.34 2.43
CA ASP A 53 4.24 -2.95 1.55
C ASP A 53 4.69 -2.88 0.09
N VAL A 54 4.12 -3.76 -0.74
CA VAL A 54 4.41 -3.82 -2.18
C VAL A 54 3.14 -3.95 -3.01
N ALA A 55 3.10 -3.24 -4.14
CA ALA A 55 2.08 -3.40 -5.17
C ALA A 55 2.72 -3.88 -6.47
N ILE A 56 2.02 -4.74 -7.22
CA ILE A 56 2.51 -5.28 -8.50
C ILE A 56 1.57 -4.78 -9.58
N SER A 57 2.11 -4.27 -10.69
CA SER A 57 1.29 -3.88 -11.83
C SER A 57 0.50 -5.06 -12.40
N PRO A 58 -0.69 -4.84 -12.98
CA PRO A 58 -1.51 -5.92 -13.55
C PRO A 58 -0.80 -6.76 -14.62
N ASP A 59 0.14 -6.16 -15.35
CA ASP A 59 0.96 -6.85 -16.36
C ASP A 59 2.14 -7.63 -15.76
N GLY A 60 2.40 -7.50 -14.46
CA GLY A 60 3.49 -8.16 -13.73
C GLY A 60 4.88 -7.56 -13.99
N ASN A 61 4.99 -6.43 -14.70
CA ASN A 61 6.27 -5.84 -15.11
C ASN A 61 6.79 -4.74 -14.17
N ALA A 62 6.03 -4.35 -13.15
CA ALA A 62 6.47 -3.36 -12.18
C ALA A 62 6.11 -3.80 -10.77
N LEU A 63 7.05 -3.55 -9.86
CA LEU A 63 6.84 -3.65 -8.43
C LEU A 63 7.01 -2.26 -7.83
N PHE A 64 6.03 -1.84 -7.06
CA PHE A 64 6.06 -0.58 -6.32
C PHE A 64 6.26 -0.91 -4.85
N VAL A 65 7.18 -0.21 -4.21
CA VAL A 65 7.51 -0.44 -2.80
C VAL A 65 7.15 0.82 -2.03
N ALA A 66 6.35 0.66 -0.97
CA ALA A 66 6.18 1.71 0.03
C ALA A 66 7.33 1.62 1.03
N ASP A 67 8.22 2.62 0.98
CA ASP A 67 9.40 2.67 1.84
C ASP A 67 9.23 3.73 2.95
N PHE A 68 9.19 3.26 4.18
CA PHE A 68 8.91 4.08 5.36
C PHE A 68 10.21 4.65 5.93
N GLU A 69 10.26 5.94 6.25
CA GLU A 69 11.40 6.54 6.97
C GLU A 69 11.07 6.83 8.44
N ARG A 70 11.89 6.34 9.39
CA ARG A 70 11.75 6.68 10.83
C ARG A 70 12.35 8.03 11.23
N ARG A 71 13.03 8.75 10.33
CA ARG A 71 13.78 9.97 10.69
C ARG A 71 12.93 11.23 10.54
N TRP A 72 12.72 11.93 11.65
CA TRP A 72 12.17 13.29 11.73
C TRP A 72 13.07 14.39 11.10
N ARG A 73 14.09 14.04 10.32
CA ARG A 73 15.04 14.99 9.71
C ARG A 73 15.42 14.57 8.29
N ALA A 74 14.77 15.23 7.34
CA ALA A 74 15.29 15.72 6.06
C ALA A 74 15.80 14.74 4.98
N ALA A 75 15.36 13.47 4.97
CA ALA A 75 15.29 12.70 3.73
C ALA A 75 13.81 12.55 3.34
N ALA A 76 13.52 12.64 2.04
CA ALA A 76 12.15 12.70 1.54
C ALA A 76 11.62 11.28 1.34
N PRO A 77 10.52 10.87 1.99
CA PRO A 77 9.93 9.55 1.76
C PRO A 77 9.52 9.40 0.29
N ARG A 78 9.77 8.23 -0.31
CA ARG A 78 9.55 7.97 -1.74
C ARG A 78 8.67 6.74 -1.94
N VAL A 79 7.79 6.81 -2.94
CA VAL A 79 7.25 5.62 -3.61
C VAL A 79 8.10 5.44 -4.85
N VAL A 80 9.03 4.48 -4.79
CA VAL A 80 9.92 4.22 -5.92
C VAL A 80 9.23 3.21 -6.84
N PRO A 81 8.93 3.59 -8.11
CA PRO A 81 8.58 2.58 -9.11
C PRO A 81 9.83 1.76 -9.41
N MET A 82 9.85 0.49 -8.97
CA MET A 82 10.80 -0.47 -9.51
C MET A 82 10.20 -1.08 -10.78
N VAL A 83 10.56 -0.52 -11.93
CA VAL A 83 10.26 -1.16 -13.22
C VAL A 83 11.18 -2.37 -13.36
N TRP A 84 10.63 -3.58 -13.42
CA TRP A 84 11.36 -4.77 -13.83
C TRP A 84 10.82 -5.28 -15.16
N VAL A 85 11.61 -5.15 -16.23
CA VAL A 85 11.32 -5.85 -17.49
C VAL A 85 11.50 -7.36 -17.24
N ALA A 86 10.37 -8.03 -17.02
CA ALA A 86 10.31 -9.47 -16.95
C ALA A 86 10.58 -10.10 -18.32
N ARG A 87 11.83 -10.43 -18.63
CA ARG A 87 12.08 -11.49 -19.62
C ARG A 87 13.00 -12.55 -19.04
N ARG A 88 12.49 -13.78 -19.02
CA ARG A 88 13.31 -15.00 -18.89
C ARG A 88 14.35 -14.97 -20.01
N SER A 89 15.62 -14.91 -19.60
CA SER A 89 16.86 -15.21 -20.32
C SER A 89 16.77 -15.51 -21.82
N SER A 90 17.39 -14.66 -22.64
CA SER A 90 18.48 -15.08 -23.55
C SER A 90 19.12 -13.88 -24.23
N THR A 91 20.43 -13.69 -24.00
CA THR A 91 21.41 -12.99 -24.85
C THR A 91 21.07 -11.58 -25.37
N THR A 92 21.83 -10.60 -24.86
CA THR A 92 22.07 -9.26 -25.46
C THR A 92 20.82 -8.46 -25.82
N GLN A 93 20.28 -7.76 -24.83
CA GLN A 93 19.65 -6.47 -25.11
C GLN A 93 20.00 -5.46 -24.01
N THR A 94 21.09 -4.74 -24.28
CA THR A 94 21.48 -3.48 -23.67
C THR A 94 20.47 -2.41 -24.07
N THR A 95 19.28 -2.45 -23.48
CA THR A 95 18.45 -1.27 -23.34
C THR A 95 18.01 -1.25 -21.89
N SER A 96 18.86 -0.64 -21.05
CA SER A 96 18.43 -0.16 -19.75
C SER A 96 17.09 0.54 -19.95
N PRO A 97 15.99 0.12 -19.31
CA PRO A 97 14.93 1.08 -19.09
C PRO A 97 15.62 2.21 -18.34
N SER A 98 15.71 3.39 -18.94
CA SER A 98 16.04 4.59 -18.18
C SER A 98 15.18 4.50 -16.93
N ALA A 99 15.81 4.31 -15.77
CA ALA A 99 15.24 4.75 -14.51
C ALA A 99 14.71 6.15 -14.85
N ARG A 100 13.39 6.28 -14.99
CA ARG A 100 12.80 7.52 -15.46
C ARG A 100 13.18 8.51 -14.39
N THR A 101 14.18 9.32 -14.71
CA THR A 101 14.93 10.13 -13.77
C THR A 101 13.96 11.13 -13.18
N GLY A 102 13.73 11.01 -11.87
CA GLY A 102 12.99 11.98 -11.08
C GLY A 102 11.49 11.98 -11.38
N VAL A 103 10.73 11.31 -10.51
CA VAL A 103 9.36 11.76 -10.28
C VAL A 103 9.08 11.88 -8.80
N GLY A 104 8.51 13.04 -8.44
CA GLY A 104 8.32 13.53 -7.08
C GLY A 104 9.58 14.23 -6.63
N GLY A 105 9.65 15.55 -6.80
CA GLY A 105 10.64 16.36 -6.10
C GLY A 105 10.55 16.09 -4.59
N ALA A 106 11.67 16.20 -3.89
CA ALA A 106 11.75 16.00 -2.45
C ALA A 106 10.59 16.71 -1.71
N ALA A 107 9.78 15.92 -0.99
CA ALA A 107 8.63 16.25 -0.12
C ALA A 107 7.22 16.10 -0.72
N GLU A 108 6.67 14.87 -0.77
CA GLU A 108 5.20 14.67 -0.91
C GLU A 108 4.64 13.54 -0.05
N PHE A 109 5.43 12.53 0.30
CA PHE A 109 5.03 11.49 1.24
C PHE A 109 5.53 11.83 2.65
N ALA A 110 4.72 11.56 3.66
CA ALA A 110 5.02 11.64 5.07
C ALA A 110 4.70 10.28 5.70
N ASN A 111 5.68 9.37 5.69
CA ASN A 111 5.56 8.01 6.22
C ASN A 111 4.53 7.16 5.45
N PRO A 112 4.75 6.86 4.16
CA PRO A 112 3.85 5.98 3.41
C PRO A 112 3.86 4.57 4.01
N THR A 113 2.70 3.91 4.00
CA THR A 113 2.53 2.57 4.57
C THR A 113 1.92 1.61 3.57
N GLY A 114 0.60 1.45 3.53
CA GLY A 114 -0.06 0.61 2.53
C GLY A 114 -0.01 1.22 1.12
N ILE A 115 0.13 0.37 0.11
CA ILE A 115 0.10 0.76 -1.30
C ILE A 115 -0.73 -0.23 -2.12
N VAL A 116 -1.54 0.27 -3.04
CA VAL A 116 -2.29 -0.56 -3.99
C VAL A 116 -2.30 0.08 -5.37
N ILE A 117 -2.28 -0.72 -6.44
CA ILE A 117 -2.42 -0.23 -7.82
C ILE A 117 -3.86 -0.43 -8.31
N SER A 118 -4.34 0.49 -9.15
CA SER A 118 -5.62 0.34 -9.83
C SER A 118 -5.64 -0.88 -10.76
N PRO A 119 -6.80 -1.51 -10.99
CA PRO A 119 -6.92 -2.69 -11.86
C PRO A 119 -6.45 -2.47 -13.30
N ASP A 120 -6.55 -1.24 -13.80
CA ASP A 120 -6.06 -0.82 -15.12
C ASP A 120 -4.56 -0.46 -15.13
N GLY A 121 -3.91 -0.45 -13.96
CA GLY A 121 -2.50 -0.11 -13.79
C GLY A 121 -2.16 1.37 -13.94
N SER A 122 -3.16 2.25 -14.07
CA SER A 122 -2.93 3.68 -14.36
C SER A 122 -2.55 4.51 -13.12
N ALA A 123 -2.94 4.09 -11.92
CA ALA A 123 -2.71 4.85 -10.69
C ALA A 123 -2.35 3.94 -9.50
N LEU A 124 -1.50 4.46 -8.61
CA LEU A 124 -1.25 3.89 -7.28
C LEU A 124 -2.00 4.71 -6.25
N PHE A 125 -2.47 4.05 -5.19
CA PHE A 125 -3.07 4.68 -4.03
C PHE A 125 -2.26 4.33 -2.80
N VAL A 126 -1.91 5.34 -2.02
CA VAL A 126 -0.94 5.23 -0.93
C VAL A 126 -1.57 5.78 0.34
N ALA A 127 -1.52 5.00 1.40
CA ALA A 127 -1.85 5.47 2.74
C ALA A 127 -0.66 6.24 3.30
N ASP A 128 -0.78 7.57 3.31
CA ASP A 128 0.25 8.46 3.81
C ASP A 128 0.04 8.73 5.30
N MET A 129 0.66 7.89 6.12
CA MET A 129 0.32 7.74 7.54
C MET A 129 0.59 9.01 8.33
N GLY A 130 1.79 9.56 8.21
CA GLY A 130 2.22 10.79 8.88
C GLY A 130 1.58 12.05 8.27
N GLY A 131 1.17 11.98 7.00
CA GLY A 131 0.46 13.06 6.32
C GLY A 131 -1.04 13.07 6.54
N HIS A 132 -1.61 12.07 7.24
CA HIS A 132 -3.05 11.93 7.50
C HIS A 132 -3.92 11.96 6.24
N LYS A 133 -3.40 11.39 5.14
CA LYS A 133 -3.96 11.50 3.79
C LYS A 133 -3.96 10.17 3.05
N ILE A 134 -4.80 10.09 2.03
CA ILE A 134 -4.70 9.10 0.96
C ILE A 134 -4.22 9.84 -0.28
N LEU A 135 -3.08 9.40 -0.80
CA LEU A 135 -2.46 9.96 -1.98
C LEU A 135 -2.76 9.08 -3.19
N GLN A 136 -2.89 9.72 -4.35
CA GLN A 136 -2.93 9.08 -5.65
C GLN A 136 -1.62 9.41 -6.38
N VAL A 137 -1.02 8.42 -7.02
CA VAL A 137 0.17 8.59 -7.85
C VAL A 137 -0.16 8.11 -9.25
N GLU A 138 0.03 8.95 -10.25
CA GLU A 138 -0.09 8.51 -11.65
C GLU A 138 1.07 7.57 -11.99
N ALA A 139 0.79 6.33 -12.40
CA ALA A 139 1.82 5.32 -12.58
C ALA A 139 2.80 5.64 -13.73
N ALA A 140 2.30 6.32 -14.77
CA ALA A 140 3.08 6.63 -15.97
C ALA A 140 4.03 7.82 -15.77
N THR A 141 3.57 8.84 -15.04
CA THR A 141 4.32 10.08 -14.85
C THR A 141 5.03 10.08 -13.53
N GLY A 142 4.47 9.45 -12.49
CA GLY A 142 4.81 9.48 -11.06
C GLY A 142 4.24 10.70 -10.31
N THR A 143 3.36 11.49 -10.94
CA THR A 143 2.76 12.69 -10.32
C THR A 143 1.90 12.30 -9.13
N VAL A 144 2.14 12.94 -7.97
CA VAL A 144 1.38 12.69 -6.74
C VAL A 144 0.32 13.77 -6.54
N THR A 145 -0.86 13.36 -6.10
CA THR A 145 -1.95 14.24 -5.69
C THR A 145 -2.62 13.72 -4.41
N THR A 146 -3.24 14.62 -3.64
CA THR A 146 -4.09 14.19 -2.52
C THR A 146 -5.46 13.80 -3.05
N LEU A 147 -5.83 12.53 -2.88
CA LEU A 147 -7.18 12.05 -3.21
C LEU A 147 -8.18 12.41 -2.10
N ALA A 148 -7.79 12.19 -0.84
CA ALA A 148 -8.63 12.51 0.32
C ALA A 148 -7.80 12.75 1.58
N GLY A 149 -8.33 13.59 2.49
CA GLY A 149 -7.71 13.93 3.76
C GLY A 149 -7.23 15.38 3.82
N SER A 150 -7.51 16.06 4.94
CA SER A 150 -7.12 17.45 5.18
C SER A 150 -5.64 17.63 5.52
N GLY A 151 -4.97 16.56 5.96
CA GLY A 151 -3.65 16.64 6.59
C GLY A 151 -3.64 16.85 8.09
N THR A 152 -4.80 17.11 8.69
CA THR A 152 -4.94 17.25 10.13
C THR A 152 -5.58 15.98 10.69
N PRO A 153 -5.05 15.39 11.78
CA PRO A 153 -5.63 14.20 12.39
C PRO A 153 -7.07 14.47 12.84
N GLY A 154 -7.99 13.60 12.44
CA GLY A 154 -9.40 13.64 12.83
C GLY A 154 -10.17 12.51 12.18
N SER A 155 -11.50 12.46 12.36
CA SER A 155 -12.34 11.31 11.92
C SER A 155 -13.53 11.69 11.04
N SER A 156 -13.65 12.96 10.67
CA SER A 156 -14.78 13.45 9.86
C SER A 156 -14.82 12.77 8.49
N ASP A 157 -16.00 12.29 8.10
CA ASP A 157 -16.33 11.98 6.71
C ASP A 157 -16.46 13.30 5.91
N GLY A 158 -16.33 13.21 4.59
CA GLY A 158 -16.32 14.38 3.71
C GLY A 158 -15.72 14.06 2.34
N VAL A 159 -15.56 15.09 1.50
CA VAL A 159 -15.01 14.93 0.14
C VAL A 159 -13.63 15.59 0.06
N GLY A 160 -12.65 14.87 -0.48
CA GLY A 160 -11.29 15.39 -0.69
C GLY A 160 -10.67 15.89 0.62
N GLY A 161 -10.25 17.16 0.63
CA GLY A 161 -9.63 17.81 1.79
C GLY A 161 -10.57 18.08 2.98
N ALA A 162 -11.89 17.90 2.83
CA ALA A 162 -12.83 18.03 3.95
C ALA A 162 -12.86 16.78 4.84
N ALA A 163 -12.49 15.62 4.30
CA ALA A 163 -12.37 14.39 5.07
C ALA A 163 -11.14 14.43 5.98
N GLN A 164 -11.20 13.72 7.10
CA GLN A 164 -10.09 13.61 8.05
C GLN A 164 -9.82 12.14 8.38
N PHE A 165 -8.53 11.81 8.40
CA PHE A 165 -7.98 10.52 8.82
C PHE A 165 -7.03 10.73 10.00
N LYS A 166 -6.72 9.68 10.73
CA LYS A 166 -5.72 9.68 11.79
C LYS A 166 -4.79 8.48 11.63
N HIS A 167 -3.61 8.70 11.07
CA HIS A 167 -2.64 7.65 10.75
C HIS A 167 -3.24 6.54 9.89
N PRO A 168 -3.74 6.82 8.67
CA PRO A 168 -4.18 5.75 7.76
C PRO A 168 -3.03 4.79 7.51
N TYR A 169 -3.31 3.47 7.44
CA TYR A 169 -2.27 2.45 7.38
C TYR A 169 -2.45 1.49 6.20
N GLY A 170 -3.39 0.54 6.29
CA GLY A 170 -3.70 -0.37 5.19
C GLY A 170 -4.63 0.29 4.17
N VAL A 171 -4.41 0.04 2.89
CA VAL A 171 -5.30 0.44 1.79
C VAL A 171 -5.47 -0.71 0.80
N THR A 172 -6.68 -0.90 0.29
CA THR A 172 -6.98 -1.83 -0.80
C THR A 172 -8.03 -1.21 -1.72
N ILE A 173 -8.18 -1.72 -2.94
CA ILE A 173 -9.10 -1.20 -3.95
C ILE A 173 -10.11 -2.27 -4.37
N SER A 174 -11.34 -1.85 -4.68
CA SER A 174 -12.35 -2.73 -5.27
C SER A 174 -11.91 -3.25 -6.64
N PRO A 175 -12.39 -4.45 -7.06
CA PRO A 175 -12.01 -5.03 -8.35
C PRO A 175 -12.37 -4.16 -9.58
N ASP A 176 -13.39 -3.31 -9.46
CA ASP A 176 -13.82 -2.36 -10.48
C ASP A 176 -13.05 -1.03 -10.46
N GLY A 177 -12.13 -0.85 -9.50
CA GLY A 177 -11.31 0.35 -9.36
C GLY A 177 -12.04 1.57 -8.79
N THR A 178 -13.30 1.44 -8.38
CA THR A 178 -14.14 2.60 -8.03
C THR A 178 -14.01 3.05 -6.58
N ALA A 179 -13.60 2.18 -5.67
CA ALA A 179 -13.53 2.48 -4.25
C ALA A 179 -12.29 1.90 -3.57
N LEU A 180 -11.66 2.71 -2.71
CA LEU A 180 -10.64 2.27 -1.76
C LEU A 180 -11.27 1.93 -0.43
N PHE A 181 -10.70 0.93 0.25
CA PHE A 181 -10.99 0.62 1.64
C PHE A 181 -9.72 0.85 2.46
N VAL A 182 -9.84 1.72 3.46
CA VAL A 182 -8.72 2.26 4.21
C VAL A 182 -8.89 1.89 5.68
N ALA A 183 -7.85 1.31 6.27
CA ALA A 183 -7.73 1.18 7.72
C ALA A 183 -7.24 2.51 8.31
N ASP A 184 -8.17 3.26 8.91
CA ASP A 184 -7.91 4.51 9.61
C ASP A 184 -7.48 4.21 11.05
N HIS A 185 -6.23 3.76 11.17
CA HIS A 185 -5.73 3.03 12.33
C HIS A 185 -5.85 3.82 13.64
N GLY A 186 -5.53 5.11 13.63
CA GLY A 186 -5.59 5.96 14.82
C GLY A 186 -7.00 6.34 15.26
N ASN A 187 -8.01 6.12 14.41
CA ASN A 187 -9.43 6.28 14.73
C ASN A 187 -10.15 4.95 14.98
N HIS A 188 -9.48 3.81 14.75
CA HIS A 188 -10.08 2.48 14.84
C HIS A 188 -11.28 2.29 13.89
N LYS A 189 -11.17 2.81 12.65
CA LYS A 189 -12.24 2.76 11.65
C LYS A 189 -11.79 2.09 10.36
N ILE A 190 -12.75 1.50 9.65
CA ILE A 190 -12.61 1.16 8.23
C ILE A 190 -13.38 2.20 7.43
N ARG A 191 -12.69 2.88 6.51
CA ARG A 191 -13.24 3.97 5.70
C ARG A 191 -13.29 3.53 4.24
N ARG A 192 -14.34 3.92 3.53
CA ARG A 192 -14.44 3.79 2.07
C ARG A 192 -14.17 5.14 1.43
N VAL A 193 -13.27 5.19 0.44
CA VAL A 193 -12.99 6.37 -0.37
C VAL A 193 -13.43 6.10 -1.80
N GLU A 194 -14.31 6.92 -2.36
CA GLU A 194 -14.64 6.85 -3.78
C GLU A 194 -13.51 7.47 -4.61
N VAL A 195 -12.97 6.71 -5.57
CA VAL A 195 -11.77 7.12 -6.34
C VAL A 195 -12.06 8.33 -7.23
N ALA A 196 -13.24 8.39 -7.84
CA ALA A 196 -13.59 9.45 -8.78
C ALA A 196 -13.80 10.83 -8.11
N THR A 197 -14.25 10.83 -6.85
CA THR A 197 -14.71 12.05 -6.16
C THR A 197 -13.86 12.40 -4.94
N GLY A 198 -13.11 11.43 -4.39
CA GLY A 198 -12.46 11.55 -3.08
C GLY A 198 -13.46 11.55 -1.92
N ALA A 199 -14.71 11.13 -2.12
CA ALA A 199 -15.71 11.05 -1.06
C ALA A 199 -15.40 9.94 -0.06
N VAL A 200 -15.33 10.28 1.22
CA VAL A 200 -15.00 9.38 2.32
C VAL A 200 -16.25 9.09 3.15
N THR A 201 -16.48 7.81 3.42
CA THR A 201 -17.55 7.32 4.31
C THR A 201 -17.01 6.31 5.31
N THR A 202 -17.52 6.30 6.53
CA THR A 202 -17.18 5.28 7.53
C THR A 202 -18.03 4.03 7.34
N LEU A 203 -17.39 2.88 7.16
CA LEU A 203 -18.08 1.59 7.03
C LEU A 203 -18.18 0.82 8.36
N ALA A 204 -17.13 0.90 9.18
CA ALA A 204 -17.07 0.19 10.45
C ALA A 204 -16.16 0.91 11.45
N GLY A 205 -16.38 0.63 12.75
CA GLY A 205 -15.69 1.28 13.85
C GLY A 205 -16.39 2.58 14.25
N SER A 206 -17.13 2.56 15.36
CA SER A 206 -17.78 3.76 15.92
C SER A 206 -16.76 4.75 16.52
N GLY A 207 -15.49 4.35 16.69
CA GLY A 207 -14.50 5.12 17.45
C GLY A 207 -14.58 4.86 18.96
N ASP A 208 -15.66 4.23 19.41
CA ASP A 208 -15.86 3.73 20.76
C ASP A 208 -15.73 2.20 20.72
N GLY A 209 -14.54 1.67 20.98
CA GLY A 209 -14.33 0.21 21.02
C GLY A 209 -15.39 -0.45 21.92
N LEU A 210 -16.22 -1.34 21.36
CA LEU A 210 -17.21 -2.22 22.01
C LEU A 210 -17.58 -1.88 23.48
N ARG A 211 -18.05 -0.66 23.75
CA ARG A 211 -18.38 -0.23 25.12
C ARG A 211 -19.88 -0.12 25.39
N GLN A 212 -20.71 -0.63 24.49
CA GLN A 212 -22.16 -0.61 24.62
C GLN A 212 -22.68 -2.07 24.72
N PRO A 213 -23.21 -2.50 25.88
CA PRO A 213 -23.83 -3.83 26.05
C PRO A 213 -24.96 -4.13 25.05
N GLN A 214 -25.53 -3.11 24.41
CA GLN A 214 -26.66 -3.22 23.49
C GLN A 214 -26.31 -3.92 22.15
N GLU A 215 -25.06 -3.85 21.68
CA GLU A 215 -24.64 -4.53 20.46
C GLU A 215 -24.40 -6.03 20.67
N LYS A 216 -24.13 -6.45 21.92
CA LYS A 216 -24.08 -7.87 22.30
C LYS A 216 -25.45 -8.54 22.11
N ALA A 217 -26.54 -7.81 22.34
CA ALA A 217 -27.90 -8.32 22.13
C ALA A 217 -28.24 -8.49 20.63
N ALA A 218 -27.76 -7.59 19.76
CA ALA A 218 -27.92 -7.71 18.32
C ALA A 218 -27.15 -8.92 17.75
N LEU A 219 -25.93 -9.17 18.25
CA LEU A 219 -25.13 -10.33 17.87
C LEU A 219 -25.72 -11.66 18.38
N MET A 220 -26.28 -11.67 19.59
CA MET A 220 -26.98 -12.86 20.14
C MET A 220 -28.31 -13.12 19.42
N ALA A 221 -29.04 -12.09 18.99
CA ALA A 221 -30.27 -12.23 18.21
C ALA A 221 -30.03 -12.77 16.79
N TRP A 222 -28.88 -12.45 16.18
CA TRP A 222 -28.46 -13.04 14.90
C TRP A 222 -28.05 -14.51 15.04
N ALA A 223 -27.33 -14.88 16.11
CA ALA A 223 -26.92 -16.27 16.36
C ALA A 223 -28.13 -17.20 16.66
N THR A 224 -29.18 -16.68 17.30
CA THR A 224 -30.37 -17.48 17.67
C THR A 224 -31.31 -17.73 16.48
N ARG A 225 -31.27 -16.92 15.41
CA ARG A 225 -32.10 -17.13 14.20
C ARG A 225 -31.60 -18.24 13.28
N ARG A 226 -30.36 -18.73 13.45
CA ARG A 226 -29.81 -19.85 12.65
C ARG A 226 -30.04 -21.23 13.25
N SER A 227 -30.58 -21.33 14.47
CA SER A 227 -30.97 -22.62 15.06
C SER A 227 -32.46 -22.94 14.90
N SER A 228 -33.24 -22.06 14.27
CA SER A 228 -34.67 -22.27 14.00
C SER A 228 -34.96 -22.36 12.50
N THR A 229 -34.27 -23.25 11.80
CA THR A 229 -34.76 -23.77 10.52
C THR A 229 -34.88 -25.28 10.70
N THR A 230 -36.14 -25.72 10.68
CA THR A 230 -36.61 -27.10 10.79
C THR A 230 -36.23 -27.91 9.57
#